data_AF-J7S5P4-F1
#
_entry.id   AF-J7S5P4-F1
#
_cell.length_a   1.000
_cell.length_b   1.000
_cell.length_c   1.000
_cell.angle_alpha   90.00
_cell.angle_beta   90.00
_cell.angle_gamma   90.00
#
_symmetry.space_group_name_H-M   'P 1'
#
loop_
_entity.id
_entity.type
_entity.pdbx_description
1 polymer ?
#
loop_
_entity_poly.entity_id
_entity_poly.type
_entity_poly.pdbx_seq_one_letter_code
_entity_poly.pdbx_strand_id
1 'polypeptide(L)'
;MRPSPTALFQNSALLQLTRPWKKYRDGMLFYGLSKAGNRRTPTTTKQGNKTMYKGTRSSGIGKHTKYGEYVINWDKVRTFVTPTYANPNLKPLVSCNVPELKHEFKGYELGPQDPKLYYAKLNEFIENGKVQGPASDTECYVERG
;
A
#
# COMPACT_ATOMS: atom_id res chain seq x y z
N MET A 1 -48.70 29.45 -21.57
CA MET A 1 -47.62 28.61 -22.13
C MET A 1 -46.40 29.50 -22.36
N ARG A 2 -45.22 29.23 -21.77
CA ARG A 2 -44.00 30.00 -22.10
C ARG A 2 -43.42 29.45 -23.41
N PRO A 3 -43.11 30.29 -24.40
CA PRO A 3 -42.50 29.84 -25.65
C PRO A 3 -41.08 29.31 -25.41
N SER A 4 -40.67 28.30 -26.18
CA SER A 4 -39.30 27.78 -26.17
C SER A 4 -38.34 28.75 -26.86
N PRO A 5 -37.08 28.87 -26.41
CA PRO A 5 -36.09 29.69 -27.08
C PRO A 5 -35.78 29.10 -28.48
N THR A 6 -35.58 29.96 -29.47
CA THR A 6 -35.37 29.61 -30.89
C THR A 6 -34.21 28.63 -31.13
N ALA A 7 -33.20 28.64 -30.25
CA ALA A 7 -32.06 27.72 -30.29
C ALA A 7 -32.43 26.24 -30.03
N LEU A 8 -33.63 25.96 -29.51
CA LEU A 8 -34.07 24.60 -29.17
C LEU A 8 -35.28 24.14 -30.02
N PHE A 9 -35.59 24.84 -31.11
CA PHE A 9 -36.79 24.62 -31.92
C PHE A 9 -36.89 23.21 -32.54
N GLN A 10 -35.75 22.55 -32.79
CA GLN A 10 -35.69 21.20 -33.37
C GLN A 10 -35.65 20.07 -32.33
N ASN A 11 -35.44 20.38 -31.05
CA ASN A 11 -35.32 19.37 -30.00
C ASN A 11 -36.68 19.08 -29.36
N SER A 12 -37.04 17.80 -29.26
CA SER A 12 -38.24 17.39 -28.55
C SER A 12 -38.15 17.78 -27.07
N ALA A 13 -39.28 18.12 -26.45
CA ALA A 13 -39.34 18.51 -25.02
C ALA A 13 -38.73 17.44 -24.09
N LEU A 14 -38.69 16.18 -24.52
CA LEU A 14 -38.07 15.06 -23.80
C LEU A 14 -36.54 15.20 -23.71
N LEU A 15 -35.87 15.65 -24.78
CA LEU A 15 -34.42 15.83 -24.82
C LEU A 15 -33.93 17.02 -23.98
N GLN A 16 -34.84 17.95 -23.66
CA GLN A 16 -34.54 19.09 -22.79
C GLN A 16 -34.60 18.76 -21.29
N LEU A 17 -35.06 17.56 -20.92
CA LEU A 17 -35.05 17.10 -19.54
C LEU A 17 -33.62 16.80 -19.09
N THR A 18 -33.28 17.13 -17.84
CA THR A 18 -31.99 16.78 -17.22
C THR A 18 -31.67 15.29 -17.35
N ARG A 19 -32.72 14.45 -17.30
CA ARG A 19 -32.65 12.99 -17.46
C ARG A 19 -33.82 12.55 -18.35
N PRO A 20 -33.58 12.17 -19.62
CA PRO A 20 -34.63 11.85 -20.59
C PRO A 20 -35.63 10.76 -20.15
N TRP A 21 -35.20 9.83 -19.30
CA TRP A 21 -36.04 8.75 -18.78
C TRP A 21 -36.94 9.15 -17.58
N LYS A 22 -36.71 10.32 -16.98
CA LYS A 22 -37.50 10.85 -15.86
C LYS A 22 -38.45 11.93 -16.35
N LYS A 23 -39.63 11.50 -16.79
CA LYS A 23 -40.64 12.35 -17.43
C LYS A 23 -41.51 13.13 -16.44
N TYR A 24 -41.68 12.63 -15.22
CA TYR A 24 -42.50 13.23 -14.18
C TYR A 24 -41.65 13.65 -12.97
N ARG A 25 -42.17 14.57 -12.16
CA ARG A 25 -41.50 15.06 -10.95
C ARG A 25 -41.59 13.99 -9.85
N ASP A 26 -40.47 13.31 -9.57
CA ASP A 26 -40.38 12.17 -8.66
C ASP A 26 -39.60 12.49 -7.37
N GLY A 27 -39.28 13.76 -7.12
CA GLY A 27 -38.45 14.19 -5.99
C GLY A 27 -36.95 13.93 -6.15
N MET A 28 -36.51 13.41 -7.30
CA MET A 28 -35.09 13.18 -7.58
C MET A 28 -34.34 14.51 -7.63
N LEU A 29 -33.12 14.50 -7.05
CA LEU A 29 -32.22 15.64 -7.09
C LEU A 29 -31.56 15.79 -8.46
N PHE A 30 -31.06 16.99 -8.75
CA PHE A 30 -30.23 17.23 -9.95
C PHE A 30 -29.00 16.31 -9.96
N TYR A 31 -28.35 16.14 -8.80
CA TYR A 31 -27.27 15.18 -8.58
C TYR A 31 -27.37 14.57 -7.17
N GLY A 32 -26.85 13.36 -6.99
CA GLY A 32 -26.84 12.66 -5.70
C GLY A 32 -28.21 12.12 -5.27
N LEU A 33 -28.28 11.67 -4.02
CA LEU A 33 -29.45 11.01 -3.42
C LEU A 33 -30.09 11.88 -2.34
N SER A 34 -29.28 12.45 -1.43
CA SER A 34 -29.71 13.36 -0.37
C SER A 34 -28.84 14.61 -0.39
N LYS A 35 -29.45 15.78 -0.12
CA LYS A 35 -28.72 17.04 0.09
C LYS A 35 -28.11 17.15 1.49
N ALA A 36 -28.66 16.43 2.46
CA ALA A 36 -28.28 16.49 3.87
C ALA A 36 -27.46 15.26 4.28
N GLY A 37 -26.58 15.45 5.27
CA GLY A 37 -25.71 14.42 5.83
C GLY A 37 -24.87 14.99 6.98
N ASN A 38 -24.07 14.15 7.63
CA ASN A 38 -23.17 14.58 8.70
C ASN A 38 -22.07 15.50 8.14
N ARG A 39 -21.95 16.70 8.73
CA ARG A 39 -20.96 17.72 8.33
C ARG A 39 -19.66 17.66 9.14
N ARG A 40 -19.64 16.91 10.26
CA ARG A 40 -18.48 16.78 11.16
C ARG A 40 -17.61 15.60 10.74
N THR A 41 -17.03 15.70 9.55
CA THR A 41 -16.07 14.73 9.01
C THR A 41 -14.66 15.36 8.95
N PRO A 42 -13.59 14.56 9.06
CA PRO A 42 -12.23 15.09 9.00
C PRO A 42 -11.98 15.73 7.63
N THR A 43 -11.34 16.90 7.63
CA THR A 43 -11.09 17.63 6.39
C THR A 43 -10.08 16.92 5.49
N THR A 44 -10.22 17.06 4.18
CA THR A 44 -9.27 16.55 3.19
C THR A 44 -8.47 17.69 2.56
N THR A 45 -7.51 17.38 1.68
CA THR A 45 -6.74 18.39 0.93
C THR A 45 -7.59 19.16 -0.08
N LYS A 46 -8.82 18.71 -0.37
CA LYS A 46 -9.72 19.32 -1.36
C LYS A 46 -10.74 20.27 -0.75
N GLN A 47 -10.75 20.39 0.57
CA GLN A 47 -11.67 21.23 1.31
C GLN A 47 -10.93 22.42 1.94
N GLY A 48 -11.67 23.46 2.30
CA GLY A 48 -11.13 24.66 2.93
C GLY A 48 -10.78 25.78 1.95
N ASN A 49 -10.16 26.84 2.46
CA ASN A 49 -9.75 28.00 1.68
C ASN A 49 -8.37 27.78 1.05
N LYS A 50 -7.93 28.69 0.16
CA LYS A 50 -6.62 28.69 -0.50
C LYS A 50 -5.44 28.57 0.46
N THR A 51 -5.58 29.04 1.70
CA THR A 51 -4.55 29.02 2.74
C THR A 51 -4.52 27.74 3.58
N MET A 52 -5.56 26.90 3.51
CA MET A 52 -5.59 25.64 4.25
C MET A 52 -4.68 24.62 3.57
N TYR A 53 -3.49 24.43 4.11
CA TYR A 53 -2.55 23.41 3.66
C TYR A 53 -2.50 22.23 4.64
N LYS A 54 -3.12 21.10 4.25
CA LYS A 54 -3.20 19.91 5.11
C LYS A 54 -2.02 18.95 4.96
N GLY A 55 -1.53 18.76 3.74
CA GLY A 55 -0.47 17.79 3.41
C GLY A 55 -0.92 16.32 3.39
N THR A 56 -0.02 15.45 2.93
CA THR A 56 -0.26 14.00 2.71
C THR A 56 0.90 13.11 3.20
N ARG A 57 1.74 13.64 4.11
CA ARG A 57 2.96 12.97 4.61
C ARG A 57 3.99 12.62 3.53
N SER A 58 3.92 13.29 2.38
CA SER A 58 4.78 13.00 1.22
C SER A 58 6.13 13.69 1.27
N SER A 59 6.19 14.93 1.80
CA SER A 59 7.35 15.81 1.68
C SER A 59 7.80 16.36 3.04
N GLY A 60 8.70 15.63 3.70
CA GLY A 60 9.41 16.03 4.93
C GLY A 60 10.93 15.97 4.76
N ILE A 61 11.39 16.27 3.56
CA ILE A 61 12.72 15.92 3.04
C ILE A 61 13.71 17.05 3.21
N GLY A 62 13.32 18.26 2.82
CA GLY A 62 14.14 19.46 2.81
C GLY A 62 13.67 20.52 3.79
N LYS A 63 13.92 21.79 3.43
CA LYS A 63 13.51 22.97 4.19
C LYS A 63 12.95 24.06 3.28
N HIS A 64 11.98 24.82 3.79
CA HIS A 64 11.53 26.05 3.13
C HIS A 64 12.60 27.14 3.27
N THR A 65 12.76 27.97 2.24
CA THR A 65 13.66 29.14 2.29
C THR A 65 12.93 30.37 2.85
N LYS A 66 13.69 31.41 3.19
CA LYS A 66 13.13 32.71 3.64
C LYS A 66 12.18 33.32 2.61
N TYR A 67 12.37 33.01 1.32
CA TYR A 67 11.59 33.54 0.20
C TYR A 67 10.43 32.62 -0.23
N GLY A 68 10.15 31.56 0.53
CA GLY A 68 9.03 30.64 0.26
C GLY A 68 9.35 29.50 -0.72
N GLU A 69 10.60 29.39 -1.17
CA GLU A 69 11.04 28.27 -2.01
C GLU A 69 11.31 27.02 -1.16
N TYR A 70 11.77 25.94 -1.80
CA TYR A 70 12.10 24.68 -1.13
C TYR A 70 13.46 24.16 -1.57
N VAL A 71 14.32 23.86 -0.60
CA VAL A 71 15.65 23.25 -0.83
C VAL A 71 15.64 21.83 -0.29
N ILE A 72 15.91 20.86 -1.16
CA ILE A 72 15.96 19.43 -0.84
C ILE A 72 17.24 19.13 -0.06
N ASN A 73 17.12 18.35 1.02
CA ASN A 73 18.27 17.68 1.64
C ASN A 73 18.30 16.23 1.14
N TRP A 74 19.29 15.90 0.30
CA TRP A 74 19.43 14.59 -0.33
C TRP A 74 19.69 13.47 0.68
N ASP A 75 20.33 13.76 1.82
CA ASP A 75 20.57 12.78 2.89
C ASP A 75 19.27 12.28 3.54
N LYS A 76 18.17 13.04 3.40
CA LYS A 76 16.84 12.69 3.91
C LYS A 76 15.89 12.14 2.84
N VAL A 77 16.35 12.03 1.59
CA VAL A 77 15.55 11.46 0.50
C VAL A 77 15.52 9.94 0.66
N ARG A 78 14.32 9.36 0.69
CA ARG A 78 14.16 7.90 0.77
C ARG A 78 14.57 7.24 -0.54
N THR A 79 15.51 6.30 -0.46
CA THR A 79 15.92 5.44 -1.57
C THR A 79 15.44 4.00 -1.33
N PHE A 80 14.95 3.33 -2.37
CA PHE A 80 14.60 1.91 -2.32
C PHE A 80 15.68 1.10 -3.04
N VAL A 81 16.67 0.62 -2.29
CA VAL A 81 17.85 -0.06 -2.85
C VAL A 81 17.44 -1.47 -3.30
N THR A 82 17.70 -1.76 -4.57
CA THR A 82 17.52 -3.10 -5.16
C THR A 82 18.84 -3.87 -5.09
N PRO A 83 18.85 -5.18 -4.76
CA PRO A 83 20.08 -5.97 -4.76
C PRO A 83 20.70 -6.02 -6.17
N THR A 84 22.03 -5.90 -6.25
CA THR A 84 22.77 -5.96 -7.53
C THR A 84 22.57 -7.29 -8.26
N TYR A 85 22.48 -8.38 -7.52
CA TYR A 85 22.24 -9.73 -8.03
C TYR A 85 20.94 -10.26 -7.44
N ALA A 86 19.83 -10.06 -8.14
CA ALA A 86 18.54 -10.62 -7.75
C ALA A 86 18.45 -12.08 -8.19
N ASN A 87 18.01 -12.97 -7.29
CA ASN A 87 17.78 -14.37 -7.61
C ASN A 87 16.35 -14.58 -8.16
N PRO A 88 16.16 -14.81 -9.47
CA PRO A 88 14.82 -14.97 -10.06
C PRO A 88 14.15 -16.29 -9.67
N ASN A 89 14.87 -17.24 -9.09
CA ASN A 89 14.34 -18.54 -8.69
C ASN A 89 13.54 -18.46 -7.38
N LEU A 90 13.81 -17.46 -6.52
CA LEU A 90 13.00 -17.20 -5.33
C LEU A 90 11.68 -16.57 -5.75
N LYS A 91 10.57 -17.23 -5.39
CA LYS A 91 9.20 -16.80 -5.70
C LYS A 91 8.48 -16.32 -4.44
N PRO A 92 7.41 -15.52 -4.56
CA PRO A 92 6.64 -15.06 -3.41
C PRO A 92 5.95 -16.19 -2.63
N LEU A 93 5.71 -17.33 -3.27
CA LEU A 93 5.06 -18.50 -2.70
C LEU A 93 5.89 -19.76 -2.96
N VAL A 94 5.72 -20.75 -2.10
CA VAL A 94 6.31 -22.08 -2.21
C VAL A 94 5.27 -23.06 -2.78
N SER A 95 5.72 -24.15 -3.40
CA SER A 95 4.84 -25.23 -3.84
C SER A 95 4.15 -25.90 -2.66
N CYS A 96 2.86 -26.21 -2.77
CA CYS A 96 2.12 -26.95 -1.75
C CYS A 96 2.62 -28.39 -1.53
N ASN A 97 3.48 -28.90 -2.42
CA ASN A 97 4.07 -30.24 -2.27
C ASN A 97 5.20 -30.26 -1.23
N VAL A 98 5.77 -29.10 -0.89
CA VAL A 98 6.84 -29.00 0.11
C VAL A 98 6.20 -28.89 1.49
N PRO A 99 6.58 -29.72 2.47
CA PRO A 99 6.08 -29.64 3.84
C PRO A 99 6.56 -28.35 4.52
N GLU A 100 5.82 -27.91 5.55
CA GLU A 100 6.24 -26.80 6.40
C GLU A 100 7.35 -27.27 7.36
N LEU A 101 8.55 -26.69 7.21
CA LEU A 101 9.71 -27.02 8.03
C LEU A 101 9.56 -26.50 9.46
N LYS A 102 9.81 -27.35 10.46
CA LYS A 102 9.77 -27.01 11.89
C LYS A 102 11.16 -27.12 12.52
N HIS A 103 11.62 -26.05 13.15
CA HIS A 103 12.89 -26.08 13.87
C HIS A 103 12.74 -26.53 15.33
N GLU A 104 13.66 -27.36 15.81
CA GLU A 104 13.75 -27.82 17.19
C GLU A 104 15.07 -27.41 17.86
N PHE A 105 15.00 -26.49 18.82
CA PHE A 105 16.16 -25.98 19.56
C PHE A 105 16.31 -26.64 20.94
N LYS A 106 16.30 -27.98 20.98
CA LYS A 106 16.40 -28.73 22.24
C LYS A 106 17.75 -28.44 22.92
N GLY A 107 17.71 -28.05 24.20
CA GLY A 107 18.89 -27.70 24.99
C GLY A 107 19.32 -26.23 24.94
N TYR A 108 18.59 -25.38 24.21
CA TYR A 108 18.83 -23.94 24.11
C TYR A 108 17.61 -23.19 24.65
N GLU A 109 17.79 -22.47 25.76
CA GLU A 109 16.69 -21.84 26.50
C GLU A 109 16.07 -20.67 25.71
N LEU A 110 16.88 -19.95 24.95
CA LEU A 110 16.46 -18.80 24.14
C LEU A 110 16.11 -19.18 22.69
N GLY A 111 16.07 -20.48 22.38
CA GLY A 111 15.78 -21.02 21.06
C GLY A 111 16.73 -20.47 19.98
N PRO A 112 16.22 -19.88 18.88
CA PRO A 112 17.05 -19.45 17.75
C PRO A 112 17.97 -18.27 18.07
N GLN A 113 17.67 -17.51 19.14
CA GLN A 113 18.46 -16.36 19.56
C GLN A 113 19.49 -16.70 20.64
N ASP A 114 19.61 -17.98 21.03
CA ASP A 114 20.56 -18.40 22.05
C ASP A 114 22.02 -18.23 21.56
N PRO A 115 22.87 -17.47 22.28
CA PRO A 115 24.27 -17.33 21.90
C PRO A 115 25.03 -18.66 21.90
N LYS A 116 24.67 -19.62 22.77
CA LYS A 116 25.31 -20.94 22.80
C LYS A 116 25.03 -21.72 21.50
N LEU A 117 23.83 -21.59 20.94
CA LEU A 117 23.47 -22.16 19.65
C LEU A 117 24.29 -21.52 18.53
N TYR A 118 24.43 -20.19 18.56
CA TYR A 118 25.25 -19.47 17.58
C TYR A 118 26.72 -19.92 17.62
N TYR A 119 27.32 -20.06 18.80
CA TYR A 119 28.70 -20.57 18.93
C TYR A 119 28.84 -22.01 18.45
N ALA A 120 27.85 -22.87 18.73
CA ALA A 120 27.84 -24.24 18.22
C ALA A 120 27.83 -24.27 16.68
N LYS A 121 26.98 -23.46 16.03
CA LYS A 121 26.95 -23.32 14.57
C LYS A 121 28.26 -22.78 14.00
N LEU A 122 28.90 -21.85 14.72
CA LEU A 122 30.19 -21.29 14.32
C LEU A 122 31.29 -22.35 14.37
N ASN A 123 31.33 -23.17 15.42
CA ASN A 123 32.26 -24.30 15.50
C ASN A 123 31.98 -25.33 14.39
N GLU A 124 30.71 -25.69 14.15
CA GLU A 124 30.31 -26.60 13.07
C GLU A 124 30.74 -26.06 11.69
N PHE A 125 30.65 -24.75 11.47
CA PHE A 125 31.13 -24.09 10.26
C PHE A 125 32.66 -24.07 10.13
N ILE A 126 33.40 -23.90 11.23
CA ILE A 126 34.87 -23.97 11.22
C ILE A 126 35.33 -25.39 10.88
N GLU A 127 34.69 -26.40 11.47
CA GLU A 127 35.06 -27.80 11.30
C GLU A 127 34.68 -28.33 9.92
N ASN A 128 33.46 -28.03 9.45
CA ASN A 128 32.89 -28.68 8.27
C ASN A 128 32.69 -27.74 7.07
N GLY A 129 32.76 -26.42 7.26
CA GLY A 129 32.50 -25.42 6.22
C GLY A 129 31.01 -25.24 5.90
N LYS A 130 30.71 -24.88 4.65
CA LYS A 130 29.33 -24.62 4.16
C LYS A 130 28.60 -25.91 3.80
N VAL A 131 28.26 -26.71 4.81
CA VAL A 131 27.48 -27.95 4.64
C VAL A 131 25.98 -27.63 4.67
N GLN A 132 25.21 -28.31 3.84
CA GLN A 132 23.75 -28.20 3.84
C GLN A 132 23.16 -29.07 4.95
N GLY A 133 22.14 -28.55 5.64
CA GLY A 133 21.42 -29.27 6.68
C GLY A 133 20.52 -30.38 6.14
N PRO A 134 19.85 -31.15 7.03
CA PRO A 134 18.90 -32.20 6.66
C PRO A 134 17.72 -31.69 5.82
N ALA A 135 17.34 -30.42 5.92
CA ALA A 135 16.29 -29.81 5.09
C ALA A 135 16.70 -29.57 3.62
N SER A 136 17.89 -30.03 3.21
CA SER A 136 18.24 -30.18 1.80
C SER A 136 17.36 -31.23 1.11
N ASP A 137 16.84 -32.21 1.86
CA ASP A 137 15.80 -33.12 1.41
C ASP A 137 14.43 -32.44 1.48
N THR A 138 13.68 -32.43 0.37
CA THR A 138 12.37 -31.77 0.28
C THR A 138 11.30 -32.45 1.12
N GLU A 139 11.49 -33.71 1.49
CA GLU A 139 10.55 -34.45 2.34
C GLU A 139 10.79 -34.19 3.84
N CYS A 140 11.90 -33.53 4.20
CA CYS A 140 12.23 -33.21 5.58
C CYS A 140 11.25 -32.17 6.14
N TYR A 141 10.71 -32.44 7.34
CA TYR A 141 9.75 -31.56 8.00
C TYR A 141 10.22 -31.06 9.38
N VAL A 142 11.32 -31.60 9.92
CA VAL A 142 11.92 -31.16 11.20
C VAL A 142 13.43 -31.05 11.08
N GLU A 143 13.99 -29.94 11.56
CA GLU A 143 15.43 -29.67 11.58
C GLU A 143 15.85 -29.02 12.92
N ARG A 144 17.13 -29.13 13.31
CA ARG A 144 17.67 -28.50 14.53
C ARG A 144 17.77 -26.96 14.40
N GLY A 145 17.95 -26.48 13.17
CA GLY A 145 18.02 -25.09 12.76
C GLY A 145 19.43 -24.53 12.71
#